data_AF-A0A815UED9-F1
#
_entry.id   AF-A0A815UED9-F1
#
_cell.length_a   1.000
_cell.length_b   1.000
_cell.length_c   1.000
_cell.angle_alpha   90.00
_cell.angle_beta   90.00
_cell.angle_gamma   90.00
#
_symmetry.space_group_name_H-M   'P 1'
#
loop_
_entity.id
_entity.type
_entity.pdbx_description
1 polymer ?
#
loop_
_entity_poly.entity_id
_entity_poly.type
_entity_poly.pdbx_seq_one_letter_code
_entity_poly.pdbx_strand_id
1 'polypeptide(L)'
;MSQPTATDNEKVFDHNKHKREYRLQRDELRQLYAHQFSLIEQQYPNASSSKLLNLLRRHDGDVDKVCAILKQRSSRQTKFDQIEQKYGQELTKFLEQESSHHLASKMPRRQRLLRIMERSNGDLEHLQKCLNRINSRHQNKAQAKEIYVEQMTELEQDGLDVKSWCIYRLLQKYDGDLTKTDFGKLELEYDQQLKQLELDGVRIKNKRAVVHLLQKSNGQLDTVKEFLLQKQQRKEKKKCDYSSPREDDEKDHRKQKKARMANMSSDDLEHLKQLRAVGVHGNPIKILKILHEECNDSVELTIEKFRQHKEQRKRECEERLK
;
A
#
# COMPACT_ATOMS: atom_id res chain seq x y z
N MET A 1 -19.24 -12.05 44.15
CA MET A 1 -18.45 -10.81 44.05
C MET A 1 -17.02 -11.20 43.69
N SER A 2 -16.65 -11.06 42.43
CA SER A 2 -15.31 -11.47 41.96
C SER A 2 -14.31 -10.37 42.27
N GLN A 3 -13.28 -10.70 43.06
CA GLN A 3 -12.19 -9.77 43.35
C GLN A 3 -11.28 -9.62 42.11
N PRO A 4 -10.90 -8.38 41.73
CA PRO A 4 -9.99 -8.14 40.62
C PRO A 4 -8.60 -8.71 40.96
N THR A 5 -8.01 -9.45 40.02
CA THR A 5 -6.68 -10.07 40.17
C THR A 5 -5.57 -9.05 39.91
N ALA A 6 -4.42 -9.20 40.59
CA ALA A 6 -3.30 -8.27 40.58
C ALA A 6 -2.77 -7.91 39.17
N THR A 7 -2.99 -8.78 38.17
CA THR A 7 -2.58 -8.59 36.78
C THR A 7 -3.39 -7.52 36.03
N ASP A 8 -4.60 -7.20 36.48
CA ASP A 8 -5.41 -6.15 35.83
C ASP A 8 -4.98 -4.75 36.27
N ASN A 9 -4.41 -4.61 37.47
CA ASN A 9 -3.91 -3.33 37.98
C ASN A 9 -2.59 -2.88 37.32
N GLU A 10 -1.69 -3.81 36.99
CA GLU A 10 -0.43 -3.48 36.27
C GLU A 10 -0.69 -3.00 34.83
N LYS A 11 -1.61 -3.65 34.09
CA LYS A 11 -1.96 -3.23 32.72
C LYS A 11 -2.61 -1.84 32.66
N VAL A 12 -3.41 -1.50 33.67
CA VAL A 12 -4.02 -0.16 33.79
C VAL A 12 -2.95 0.91 34.08
N PHE A 13 -1.93 0.57 34.86
CA PHE A 13 -0.82 1.47 35.16
C PHE A 13 0.03 1.80 33.92
N ASP A 14 0.40 0.79 33.13
CA ASP A 14 1.16 0.96 31.88
C ASP A 14 0.39 1.74 30.80
N HIS A 15 -0.92 1.51 30.68
CA HIS A 15 -1.76 2.27 29.75
C HIS A 15 -1.81 3.77 30.09
N ASN A 16 -1.82 4.12 31.39
CA ASN A 16 -1.81 5.50 31.84
C ASN A 16 -0.47 6.20 31.60
N LYS A 17 0.66 5.48 31.74
CA LYS A 17 1.99 6.00 31.44
C LYS A 17 2.13 6.39 29.96
N HIS A 18 1.75 5.50 29.04
CA HIS A 18 1.84 5.76 27.61
C HIS A 18 0.95 6.94 27.17
N LYS A 19 -0.24 7.07 27.78
CA LYS A 19 -1.15 8.19 27.54
C LYS A 19 -0.57 9.53 28.01
N ARG A 20 0.19 9.52 29.12
CA ARG A 20 0.89 10.71 29.64
C ARG A 20 2.03 11.13 28.72
N GLU A 21 2.87 10.20 28.31
CA GLU A 21 3.96 10.46 27.35
C GLU A 21 3.43 11.02 26.03
N TYR A 22 2.35 10.44 25.49
CA TYR A 22 1.72 10.94 24.27
C TYR A 22 1.18 12.38 24.41
N ARG A 23 0.66 12.76 25.59
CA ARG A 23 0.22 14.14 25.86
C ARG A 23 1.41 15.11 25.87
N LEU A 24 2.50 14.75 26.55
CA LEU A 24 3.71 15.58 26.60
C LEU A 24 4.29 15.82 25.20
N GLN A 25 4.47 14.75 24.41
CA GLN A 25 4.92 14.89 23.01
C GLN A 25 3.99 15.79 22.19
N ARG A 26 2.69 15.76 22.45
CA ARG A 26 1.72 16.60 21.74
C ARG A 26 1.85 18.06 22.14
N ASP A 27 2.09 18.35 23.42
CA ASP A 27 2.26 19.70 23.93
C ASP A 27 3.60 20.29 23.47
N GLU A 28 4.67 19.49 23.44
CA GLU A 28 5.96 19.85 22.83
C GLU A 28 5.80 20.23 21.35
N LEU A 29 5.10 19.40 20.56
CA LEU A 29 4.80 19.73 19.16
C LEU A 29 3.96 21.01 19.01
N ARG A 30 3.04 21.24 19.95
CA ARG A 30 2.20 22.44 19.94
C ARG A 30 3.02 23.69 20.25
N GLN A 31 3.99 23.59 21.16
CA GLN A 31 4.93 24.68 21.44
C GLN A 31 5.87 24.92 20.25
N LEU A 32 6.44 23.85 19.68
CA LEU A 32 7.36 23.90 18.54
C LEU A 32 6.74 24.60 17.32
N TYR A 33 5.46 24.33 17.05
CA TYR A 33 4.73 24.89 15.91
C TYR A 33 3.67 25.91 16.32
N ALA A 34 3.80 26.57 17.48
CA ALA A 34 2.74 27.42 18.03
C ALA A 34 2.27 28.50 17.05
N HIS A 35 3.22 29.18 16.39
CA HIS A 35 2.94 30.24 15.43
C HIS A 35 2.23 29.70 14.17
N GLN A 36 2.76 28.64 13.56
CA GLN A 36 2.19 27.99 12.38
C GLN A 36 0.81 27.39 12.68
N PHE A 37 0.65 26.83 13.86
CA PHE A 37 -0.62 26.28 14.34
C PHE A 37 -1.68 27.37 14.44
N SER A 38 -1.35 28.52 15.04
CA SER A 38 -2.27 29.66 15.16
C SER A 38 -2.70 30.21 13.79
N LEU A 39 -1.76 30.36 12.85
CA LEU A 39 -2.07 30.80 11.48
C LEU A 39 -3.06 29.87 10.77
N ILE A 40 -2.89 28.55 10.91
CA ILE A 40 -3.77 27.57 10.27
C ILE A 40 -5.12 27.49 10.99
N GLU A 41 -5.14 27.61 12.33
CA GLU A 41 -6.36 27.59 13.13
C GLU A 41 -7.28 28.78 12.81
N GLN A 42 -6.72 29.96 12.55
CA GLN A 42 -7.49 31.12 12.07
C GLN A 42 -8.15 30.87 10.71
N GLN A 43 -7.45 30.20 9.78
CA GLN A 43 -7.98 29.90 8.45
C GLN A 43 -8.95 28.71 8.43
N TYR A 44 -8.78 27.75 9.35
CA TYR A 44 -9.54 26.50 9.41
C TYR A 44 -9.94 26.16 10.86
N PRO A 45 -10.88 26.91 11.46
CA PRO A 45 -11.23 26.79 12.89
C PRO A 45 -11.81 25.41 13.26
N ASN A 46 -12.39 24.70 12.28
CA ASN A 46 -12.96 23.37 12.49
C ASN A 46 -11.96 22.22 12.31
N ALA A 47 -10.68 22.52 12.04
CA ALA A 47 -9.65 21.50 11.88
C ALA A 47 -9.30 20.88 13.25
N SER A 48 -9.36 19.55 13.33
CA SER A 48 -8.96 18.84 14.55
C SER A 48 -7.49 19.11 14.90
N SER A 49 -7.25 19.71 16.07
CA SER A 49 -5.92 20.12 16.55
C SER A 49 -4.90 18.97 16.53
N SER A 50 -5.32 17.74 16.84
CA SER A 50 -4.42 16.58 16.81
C SER A 50 -4.00 16.18 15.39
N LYS A 51 -4.91 16.31 14.42
CA LYS A 51 -4.60 16.04 13.01
C LYS A 51 -3.73 17.15 12.43
N LEU A 52 -3.96 18.38 12.85
CA LEU A 52 -3.18 19.55 12.43
C LEU A 52 -1.73 19.46 12.91
N LEU A 53 -1.49 19.20 14.21
CA LEU A 53 -0.14 19.02 14.75
C LEU A 53 0.62 17.87 14.08
N ASN A 54 -0.06 16.77 13.77
CA ASN A 54 0.54 15.66 13.04
C ASN A 54 0.88 16.01 11.59
N LEU A 55 0.09 16.86 10.93
CA LEU A 55 0.38 17.35 9.58
C LEU A 55 1.56 18.32 9.60
N LEU A 56 1.59 19.25 10.56
CA LEU A 56 2.71 20.18 10.74
C LEU A 56 4.01 19.40 10.98
N ARG A 57 4.01 18.42 11.90
CA ARG A 57 5.16 17.55 12.13
C ARG A 57 5.62 16.81 10.87
N ARG A 58 4.70 16.31 10.04
CA ARG A 58 5.03 15.56 8.81
C ARG A 58 5.58 16.44 7.69
N HIS A 59 5.38 17.74 7.78
CA HIS A 59 5.77 18.70 6.77
C HIS A 59 6.68 19.79 7.37
N ASP A 60 7.35 19.48 8.48
CA ASP A 60 8.35 20.34 9.14
C ASP A 60 7.85 21.78 9.39
N GLY A 61 6.58 21.93 9.75
CA GLY A 61 5.97 23.24 9.97
C GLY A 61 5.61 24.02 8.69
N ASP A 62 5.69 23.42 7.49
CA ASP A 62 5.31 24.07 6.23
C ASP A 62 3.80 24.33 6.17
N VAL A 63 3.42 25.58 6.47
CA VAL A 63 2.03 26.05 6.53
C VAL A 63 1.33 25.90 5.19
N ASP A 64 1.98 26.28 4.09
CA ASP A 64 1.37 26.27 2.75
C ASP A 64 0.98 24.86 2.32
N LYS A 65 1.86 23.88 2.54
CA LYS A 65 1.54 22.47 2.27
C LYS A 65 0.38 21.98 3.12
N VAL A 66 0.36 22.33 4.41
CA VAL A 66 -0.71 21.90 5.31
C VAL A 66 -2.03 22.54 4.92
N CYS A 67 -2.07 23.84 4.61
CA CYS A 67 -3.25 24.53 4.10
C CYS A 67 -3.74 23.92 2.77
N ALA A 68 -2.84 23.61 1.83
CA ALA A 68 -3.21 22.95 0.59
C ALA A 68 -3.87 21.57 0.81
N ILE A 69 -3.36 20.79 1.77
CA ILE A 69 -3.96 19.50 2.16
C ILE A 69 -5.34 19.71 2.78
N LEU A 70 -5.50 20.70 3.67
CA LEU A 70 -6.79 21.01 4.30
C LEU A 70 -7.82 21.46 3.28
N LYS A 71 -7.44 22.35 2.34
CA LYS A 71 -8.28 22.77 1.21
C LYS A 71 -8.66 21.60 0.29
N GLN A 72 -7.73 20.68 0.05
CA GLN A 72 -8.03 19.46 -0.71
C GLN A 72 -9.00 18.54 0.05
N ARG A 73 -8.91 18.47 1.37
CA ARG A 73 -9.84 17.67 2.18
C ARG A 73 -11.22 18.28 2.25
N SER A 74 -11.32 19.60 2.43
CA SER A 74 -12.60 20.30 2.44
C SER A 74 -13.31 20.16 1.10
N SER A 75 -12.63 20.39 -0.03
CA SER A 75 -13.22 20.17 -1.36
C SER A 75 -13.69 18.73 -1.59
N ARG A 76 -12.96 17.71 -1.10
CA ARG A 76 -13.42 16.32 -1.16
C ARG A 76 -14.65 16.08 -0.29
N GLN A 77 -14.73 16.73 0.87
CA GLN A 77 -15.89 16.66 1.75
C GLN A 77 -17.11 17.33 1.09
N THR A 78 -16.97 18.52 0.51
CA THR A 78 -18.06 19.19 -0.21
C THR A 78 -18.59 18.34 -1.37
N LYS A 79 -17.71 17.72 -2.16
CA LYS A 79 -18.13 16.76 -3.19
C LYS A 79 -18.91 15.59 -2.58
N PHE A 80 -18.44 15.08 -1.45
CA PHE A 80 -19.13 14.01 -0.74
C PHE A 80 -20.51 14.44 -0.23
N ASP A 81 -20.63 15.64 0.34
CA ASP A 81 -21.88 16.20 0.83
C ASP A 81 -22.88 16.42 -0.32
N GLN A 82 -22.41 16.81 -1.51
CA GLN A 82 -23.26 16.89 -2.71
C GLN A 82 -23.79 15.52 -3.16
N ILE A 83 -22.96 14.48 -3.10
CA ILE A 83 -23.38 13.11 -3.41
C ILE A 83 -24.38 12.61 -2.36
N GLU A 84 -24.12 12.89 -1.08
CA GLU A 84 -24.99 12.57 0.05
C GLU A 84 -26.35 13.28 -0.10
N GLN A 85 -26.39 14.55 -0.53
CA GLN A 85 -27.63 15.25 -0.83
C GLN A 85 -28.41 14.62 -1.99
N LYS A 86 -27.71 14.18 -3.04
CA LYS A 86 -28.35 13.57 -4.22
C LYS A 86 -28.90 12.17 -3.96
N TYR A 87 -28.10 11.30 -3.32
CA TYR A 87 -28.38 9.86 -3.24
C TYR A 87 -28.57 9.35 -1.81
N GLY A 88 -28.36 10.18 -0.79
CA GLY A 88 -28.36 9.76 0.61
C GLY A 88 -29.70 9.22 1.10
N GLN A 89 -30.82 9.79 0.63
CA GLN A 89 -32.15 9.29 0.97
C GLN A 89 -32.42 7.92 0.35
N GLU A 90 -32.14 7.76 -0.95
CA GLU A 90 -32.29 6.49 -1.67
C GLU A 90 -31.42 5.40 -1.05
N LEU A 91 -30.16 5.72 -0.74
CA LEU A 91 -29.27 4.79 -0.06
C LEU A 91 -29.82 4.36 1.31
N THR A 92 -30.43 5.28 2.06
CA THR A 92 -30.96 4.96 3.40
C THR A 92 -32.17 4.02 3.28
N LYS A 93 -33.10 4.30 2.37
CA LYS A 93 -34.23 3.40 2.08
C LYS A 93 -33.75 2.02 1.63
N PHE A 94 -32.77 1.98 0.73
CA PHE A 94 -32.17 0.73 0.27
C PHE A 94 -31.52 -0.06 1.42
N LEU A 95 -30.78 0.63 2.30
CA LEU A 95 -30.16 0.02 3.47
C LEU A 95 -31.20 -0.49 4.47
N GLU A 96 -32.30 0.23 4.69
CA GLU A 96 -33.40 -0.22 5.56
C GLU A 96 -34.06 -1.49 5.02
N GLN A 97 -34.29 -1.57 3.70
CA GLN A 97 -34.80 -2.76 3.03
C GLN A 97 -33.84 -3.96 3.17
N GLU A 98 -32.54 -3.74 2.92
CA GLU A 98 -31.51 -4.78 2.98
C GLU A 98 -31.13 -5.18 4.43
N SER A 99 -31.32 -4.32 5.42
CA SER A 99 -31.00 -4.60 6.84
C SER A 99 -31.91 -5.68 7.45
N SER A 100 -33.05 -5.95 6.82
CA SER A 100 -33.92 -7.08 7.15
C SER A 100 -33.31 -8.44 6.76
N HIS A 101 -32.33 -8.43 5.85
CA HIS A 101 -31.54 -9.59 5.48
C HIS A 101 -30.18 -9.54 6.22
N HIS A 102 -29.61 -10.69 6.59
CA HIS A 102 -28.42 -10.88 7.44
C HIS A 102 -27.09 -10.17 7.01
N LEU A 103 -27.12 -9.18 6.11
CA LEU A 103 -25.97 -8.50 5.52
C LEU A 103 -25.38 -7.36 6.38
N ALA A 104 -26.06 -6.95 7.45
CA ALA A 104 -25.67 -5.78 8.26
C ALA A 104 -24.23 -5.85 8.83
N SER A 105 -23.75 -7.03 9.19
CA SER A 105 -22.44 -7.20 9.86
C SER A 105 -21.22 -6.91 8.96
N LYS A 106 -21.37 -6.96 7.62
CA LYS A 106 -20.24 -6.81 6.67
C LYS A 106 -20.42 -5.65 5.68
N MET A 107 -21.35 -4.74 5.93
CA MET A 107 -21.62 -3.67 4.99
C MET A 107 -20.43 -2.72 4.81
N PRO A 108 -20.10 -2.34 3.56
CA PRO A 108 -19.13 -1.28 3.31
C PRO A 108 -19.55 0.02 3.98
N ARG A 109 -18.57 0.84 4.38
CA ARG A 109 -18.83 2.19 4.91
C ARG A 109 -19.72 2.98 3.94
N ARG A 110 -20.70 3.72 4.47
CA ARG A 110 -21.64 4.58 3.71
C ARG A 110 -20.96 5.38 2.59
N GLN A 111 -19.82 5.99 2.89
CA GLN A 111 -19.08 6.79 1.91
C GLN A 111 -18.69 6.02 0.64
N ARG A 112 -18.42 4.72 0.77
CA ARG A 112 -18.07 3.86 -0.37
C ARG A 112 -19.30 3.54 -1.20
N LEU A 113 -20.47 3.34 -0.57
CA LEU A 113 -21.73 3.06 -1.26
C LEU A 113 -22.18 4.26 -2.09
N LEU A 114 -22.11 5.46 -1.52
CA LEU A 114 -22.44 6.69 -2.23
C LEU A 114 -21.56 6.94 -3.46
N ARG A 115 -20.26 6.61 -3.39
CA ARG A 115 -19.38 6.68 -4.58
C ARG A 115 -19.70 5.64 -5.63
N ILE A 116 -20.25 4.48 -5.25
CA ILE A 116 -20.72 3.48 -6.22
C ILE A 116 -21.96 4.02 -6.90
N MET A 117 -22.93 4.53 -6.12
CA MET A 117 -24.14 5.16 -6.65
C MET A 117 -23.83 6.32 -7.59
N GLU A 118 -22.91 7.22 -7.22
CA GLU A 118 -22.51 8.33 -8.10
C GLU A 118 -21.97 7.84 -9.45
N ARG A 119 -21.19 6.75 -9.46
CA ARG A 119 -20.64 6.18 -10.71
C ARG A 119 -21.69 5.48 -11.56
N SER A 120 -22.74 4.97 -10.93
CA SER A 120 -23.87 4.31 -11.58
C SER A 120 -25.08 5.23 -11.72
N ASN A 121 -24.91 6.54 -11.55
CA ASN A 121 -25.97 7.56 -11.63
C ASN A 121 -27.20 7.26 -10.75
N GLY A 122 -27.00 6.62 -9.59
CA GLY A 122 -28.08 6.25 -8.67
C GLY A 122 -28.69 4.87 -8.91
N ASP A 123 -28.19 4.09 -9.88
CA ASP A 123 -28.70 2.73 -10.15
C ASP A 123 -28.52 1.80 -8.93
N LEU A 124 -29.65 1.44 -8.31
CA LEU A 124 -29.73 0.57 -7.14
C LEU A 124 -29.47 -0.91 -7.47
N GLU A 125 -29.82 -1.37 -8.68
CA GLU A 125 -29.51 -2.73 -9.10
C GLU A 125 -27.99 -2.91 -9.25
N HIS A 126 -27.33 -1.91 -9.81
CA HIS A 126 -25.86 -1.90 -9.88
C HIS A 126 -25.23 -1.89 -8.49
N LEU A 127 -25.77 -1.09 -7.57
CA LEU A 127 -25.32 -1.06 -6.18
C LEU A 127 -25.45 -2.45 -5.53
N GLN A 128 -26.61 -3.11 -5.70
CA GLN A 128 -26.86 -4.44 -5.14
C GLN A 128 -25.93 -5.50 -5.74
N LYS A 129 -25.71 -5.46 -7.06
CA LYS A 129 -24.73 -6.33 -7.73
C LYS A 129 -23.31 -6.12 -7.20
N CYS A 130 -22.93 -4.87 -6.93
CA CYS A 130 -21.65 -4.53 -6.31
C CYS A 130 -21.53 -5.06 -4.88
N LEU A 131 -22.59 -4.95 -4.08
CA LEU A 131 -22.64 -5.48 -2.71
C LEU A 131 -22.52 -7.01 -2.71
N ASN A 132 -23.29 -7.70 -3.55
CA ASN A 132 -23.22 -9.15 -3.70
C ASN A 132 -21.80 -9.60 -4.07
N ARG A 133 -21.13 -8.93 -5.01
CA ARG A 133 -19.73 -9.22 -5.34
C ARG A 133 -18.78 -9.01 -4.17
N ILE A 134 -19.00 -8.01 -3.32
CA ILE A 134 -18.19 -7.78 -2.12
C ILE A 134 -18.43 -8.90 -1.11
N ASN A 135 -19.69 -9.27 -0.88
CA ASN A 135 -20.07 -10.32 0.05
C ASN A 135 -19.54 -11.69 -0.39
N SER A 136 -19.69 -12.06 -1.67
CA SER A 136 -19.12 -13.29 -2.21
C SER A 136 -17.61 -13.34 -2.05
N ARG A 137 -16.88 -12.22 -2.24
CA ARG A 137 -15.44 -12.18 -1.97
C ARG A 137 -15.11 -12.42 -0.50
N HIS A 138 -15.92 -11.90 0.42
CA HIS A 138 -15.74 -12.13 1.85
C HIS A 138 -16.08 -13.57 2.26
N GLN A 139 -17.11 -14.17 1.67
CA GLN A 139 -17.47 -15.57 1.89
C GLN A 139 -16.40 -16.50 1.32
N ASN A 140 -15.99 -16.30 0.07
CA ASN A 140 -14.91 -17.07 -0.54
C ASN A 140 -13.60 -16.92 0.26
N LYS A 141 -13.34 -15.73 0.83
CA LYS A 141 -12.20 -15.52 1.74
C LYS A 141 -12.33 -16.33 3.03
N ALA A 142 -13.52 -16.42 3.61
CA ALA A 142 -13.76 -17.18 4.83
C ALA A 142 -13.67 -18.69 4.55
N GLN A 143 -14.28 -19.17 3.46
CA GLN A 143 -14.19 -20.57 3.03
C GLN A 143 -12.76 -20.96 2.70
N ALA A 144 -12.03 -20.17 1.90
CA ALA A 144 -10.61 -20.44 1.62
C ALA A 144 -9.74 -20.41 2.88
N LYS A 145 -10.12 -19.62 3.89
CA LYS A 145 -9.46 -19.65 5.19
C LYS A 145 -9.67 -20.97 5.90
N GLU A 146 -10.89 -21.49 5.90
CA GLU A 146 -11.26 -22.76 6.52
C GLU A 146 -10.64 -23.95 5.77
N ILE A 147 -10.65 -23.94 4.43
CA ILE A 147 -10.08 -25.02 3.60
C ILE A 147 -8.56 -25.12 3.80
N TYR A 148 -7.86 -23.98 3.89
CA TYR A 148 -6.40 -23.94 3.94
C TYR A 148 -5.83 -23.58 5.33
N VAL A 149 -6.54 -23.84 6.43
CA VAL A 149 -6.07 -23.48 7.79
C VAL A 149 -4.70 -24.11 8.08
N GLU A 150 -4.52 -25.38 7.74
CA GLU A 150 -3.31 -26.14 8.04
C GLU A 150 -2.12 -25.56 7.28
N GLN A 151 -2.24 -25.37 5.95
CA GLN A 151 -1.19 -24.78 5.13
C GLN A 151 -0.87 -23.34 5.55
N MET A 152 -1.87 -22.58 6.02
CA MET A 152 -1.62 -21.23 6.55
C MET A 152 -0.86 -21.29 7.88
N THR A 153 -1.13 -22.27 8.73
CA THR A 153 -0.41 -22.43 10.00
C THR A 153 1.05 -22.79 9.76
N GLU A 154 1.32 -23.68 8.81
CA GLU A 154 2.68 -24.05 8.38
C GLU A 154 3.45 -22.83 7.84
N LEU A 155 2.84 -22.05 6.94
CA LEU A 155 3.47 -20.83 6.41
C LEU A 155 3.74 -19.79 7.50
N GLU A 156 2.88 -19.69 8.52
CA GLU A 156 3.09 -18.79 9.66
C GLU A 156 4.27 -19.26 10.52
N GLN A 157 4.43 -20.57 10.71
CA GLN A 157 5.60 -21.17 11.38
C GLN A 157 6.89 -20.90 10.60
N ASP A 158 6.84 -20.93 9.26
CA ASP A 158 7.93 -20.51 8.38
C ASP A 158 8.15 -18.98 8.34
N GLY A 159 7.39 -18.21 9.12
CA GLY A 159 7.56 -16.78 9.29
C GLY A 159 6.96 -15.92 8.17
N LEU A 160 6.06 -16.47 7.35
CA LEU A 160 5.32 -15.71 6.35
C LEU A 160 4.11 -15.01 6.95
N ASP A 161 3.88 -13.76 6.52
CA ASP A 161 2.69 -12.99 6.92
C ASP A 161 1.43 -13.51 6.19
N VAL A 162 0.81 -14.50 6.82
CA VAL A 162 -0.40 -15.19 6.39
C VAL A 162 -1.66 -14.32 6.39
N LYS A 163 -1.60 -13.09 6.90
CA LYS A 163 -2.76 -12.16 6.87
C LYS A 163 -2.99 -11.57 5.47
N SER A 164 -2.04 -11.73 4.55
CA SER A 164 -2.13 -11.22 3.19
C SER A 164 -3.10 -12.03 2.31
N TRP A 165 -4.01 -11.33 1.63
CA TRP A 165 -4.95 -11.94 0.65
C TRP A 165 -4.23 -12.63 -0.52
N CYS A 166 -2.97 -12.26 -0.79
CA CYS A 166 -2.17 -12.86 -1.84
C CYS A 166 -1.88 -14.34 -1.60
N ILE A 167 -1.68 -14.76 -0.34
CA ILE A 167 -1.36 -16.16 -0.01
C ILE A 167 -2.58 -17.05 -0.22
N TYR A 168 -3.76 -16.63 0.23
CA TYR A 168 -5.02 -17.33 -0.04
C TYR A 168 -5.28 -17.53 -1.53
N ARG A 169 -4.99 -16.52 -2.36
CA ARG A 169 -5.12 -16.64 -3.82
C ARG A 169 -4.15 -17.65 -4.42
N LEU A 170 -2.92 -17.75 -3.88
CA LEU A 170 -1.96 -18.75 -4.34
C LEU A 170 -2.41 -20.14 -3.95
N LEU A 171 -2.80 -20.35 -2.68
CA LEU A 171 -3.32 -21.63 -2.22
C LEU A 171 -4.54 -22.06 -3.05
N GLN A 172 -5.50 -21.17 -3.28
CA GLN A 172 -6.65 -21.49 -4.13
C GLN A 172 -6.26 -21.78 -5.59
N LYS A 173 -5.28 -21.06 -6.15
CA LYS A 173 -4.84 -21.26 -7.54
C LYS A 173 -4.12 -22.59 -7.73
N TYR A 174 -3.41 -23.06 -6.72
CA TYR A 174 -2.61 -24.28 -6.77
C TYR A 174 -3.19 -25.42 -5.93
N ASP A 175 -4.45 -25.28 -5.50
CA ASP A 175 -5.19 -26.24 -4.69
C ASP A 175 -4.44 -26.70 -3.43
N GLY A 176 -3.92 -25.73 -2.67
CA GLY A 176 -3.12 -25.96 -1.46
C GLY A 176 -1.67 -26.36 -1.73
N ASP A 177 -1.34 -26.82 -2.95
CA ASP A 177 -0.02 -27.30 -3.30
C ASP A 177 0.89 -26.16 -3.78
N LEU A 178 1.57 -25.53 -2.82
CA LEU A 178 2.52 -24.46 -3.12
C LEU A 178 3.79 -24.95 -3.84
N THR A 179 4.05 -26.26 -3.91
CA THR A 179 5.19 -26.82 -4.66
C THR A 179 5.02 -26.62 -6.17
N LYS A 180 3.76 -26.52 -6.64
CA LYS A 180 3.42 -26.20 -8.04
C LYS A 180 3.71 -24.75 -8.42
N THR A 181 3.98 -23.88 -7.46
CA THR A 181 4.44 -22.53 -7.76
C THR A 181 5.88 -22.60 -8.30
N ASP A 182 6.25 -21.67 -9.19
CA ASP A 182 7.64 -21.55 -9.63
C ASP A 182 8.59 -21.40 -8.43
N PHE A 183 8.10 -20.75 -7.36
CA PHE A 183 8.82 -20.65 -6.10
C PHE A 183 9.03 -22.00 -5.41
N GLY A 184 8.00 -22.85 -5.32
CA GLY A 184 8.11 -24.17 -4.69
C GLY A 184 9.06 -25.10 -5.42
N LYS A 185 9.10 -25.03 -6.76
CA LYS A 185 10.10 -25.74 -7.56
C LYS A 185 11.52 -25.25 -7.26
N LEU A 186 11.71 -23.94 -7.20
CA LEU A 186 13.01 -23.34 -6.87
C LEU A 186 13.44 -23.64 -5.43
N GLU A 187 12.51 -23.66 -4.49
CA GLU A 187 12.81 -24.02 -3.09
C GLU A 187 13.31 -25.48 -3.00
N LEU A 188 12.70 -26.39 -3.76
CA LEU A 188 13.12 -27.78 -3.85
C LEU A 188 14.47 -27.93 -4.57
N GLU A 189 14.71 -27.13 -5.62
CA GLU A 189 15.99 -27.07 -6.35
C GLU A 189 17.15 -26.58 -5.46
N TYR A 190 16.88 -25.63 -4.55
CA TYR A 190 17.89 -24.98 -3.71
C TYR A 190 17.88 -25.43 -2.23
N ASP A 191 17.15 -26.49 -1.87
CA ASP A 191 16.97 -26.93 -0.48
C ASP A 191 18.31 -27.27 0.21
N GLN A 192 19.21 -27.93 -0.51
CA GLN A 192 20.54 -28.29 0.01
C GLN A 192 21.38 -27.03 0.30
N GLN A 193 21.33 -26.03 -0.56
CA GLN A 193 22.03 -24.75 -0.40
C GLN A 193 21.46 -23.94 0.75
N LEU A 194 20.13 -23.96 0.95
CA LEU A 194 19.50 -23.30 2.10
C LEU A 194 19.94 -23.94 3.42
N LYS A 195 19.94 -25.28 3.51
CA LYS A 195 20.43 -26.01 4.67
C LYS A 195 21.90 -25.72 4.95
N GLN A 196 22.74 -25.64 3.92
CA GLN A 196 24.14 -25.27 4.07
C GLN A 196 24.29 -23.84 4.63
N LEU A 197 23.52 -22.86 4.14
CA LEU A 197 23.54 -21.50 4.68
C LEU A 197 23.16 -21.45 6.17
N GLU A 198 22.17 -22.25 6.59
CA GLU A 198 21.76 -22.34 7.99
C GLU A 198 22.84 -23.02 8.87
N LEU A 199 23.47 -24.09 8.37
CA LEU A 199 24.63 -24.74 9.01
C LEU A 199 25.82 -23.78 9.16
N ASP A 200 26.02 -22.90 8.19
CA ASP A 200 27.05 -21.86 8.22
C ASP A 200 26.67 -20.67 9.13
N GLY A 201 25.58 -20.77 9.89
CA GLY A 201 25.14 -19.79 10.87
C GLY A 201 24.40 -18.58 10.29
N VAL A 202 24.05 -18.59 9.01
CA VAL A 202 23.30 -17.50 8.38
C VAL A 202 21.82 -17.61 8.79
N ARG A 203 21.35 -16.67 9.60
CA ARG A 203 19.95 -16.65 10.04
C ARG A 203 19.00 -16.21 8.91
N ILE A 204 18.38 -17.17 8.24
CA ILE A 204 17.41 -16.93 7.17
C ILE A 204 16.04 -16.57 7.77
N LYS A 205 15.63 -15.30 7.64
CA LYS A 205 14.29 -14.85 8.07
C LYS A 205 13.21 -14.97 7.00
N ASN A 206 13.62 -15.13 5.74
CA ASN A 206 12.73 -15.14 4.59
C ASN A 206 13.36 -16.02 3.51
N LYS A 207 13.02 -17.32 3.53
CA LYS A 207 13.53 -18.34 2.60
C LYS A 207 13.31 -17.91 1.14
N ARG A 208 12.13 -17.34 0.83
CA ARG A 208 11.80 -16.80 -0.52
C ARG A 208 12.81 -15.82 -1.07
N ALA A 209 13.22 -14.85 -0.26
CA ALA A 209 14.19 -13.86 -0.70
C ALA A 209 15.56 -14.49 -0.97
N VAL A 210 15.95 -15.50 -0.20
CA VAL A 210 17.24 -16.21 -0.36
C VAL A 210 17.20 -17.12 -1.58
N VAL A 211 16.13 -17.87 -1.82
CA VAL A 211 15.94 -18.67 -3.05
C VAL A 211 16.01 -17.79 -4.30
N HIS A 212 15.38 -16.62 -4.31
CA HIS A 212 15.51 -15.69 -5.44
C HIS A 212 16.93 -15.12 -5.59
N LEU A 213 17.67 -14.95 -4.50
CA LEU A 213 19.08 -14.56 -4.58
C LEU A 213 19.93 -15.69 -5.17
N LEU A 214 19.73 -16.92 -4.71
CA LEU A 214 20.38 -18.12 -5.24
C LEU A 214 20.07 -18.29 -6.73
N GLN A 215 18.81 -18.16 -7.15
CA GLN A 215 18.43 -18.21 -8.56
C GLN A 215 19.14 -17.12 -9.38
N LYS A 216 19.22 -15.89 -8.86
CA LYS A 216 19.91 -14.78 -9.54
C LYS A 216 21.43 -14.94 -9.60
N SER A 217 22.01 -15.64 -8.65
CA SER A 217 23.44 -15.96 -8.61
C SER A 217 23.75 -17.34 -9.20
N ASN A 218 22.83 -17.95 -9.95
CA ASN A 218 22.98 -19.29 -10.54
C ASN A 218 23.42 -20.35 -9.51
N GLY A 219 22.87 -20.31 -8.30
CA GLY A 219 23.16 -21.23 -7.20
C GLY A 219 24.49 -20.98 -6.48
N GLN A 220 25.24 -19.92 -6.81
CA GLN A 220 26.51 -19.62 -6.13
C GLN A 220 26.29 -19.21 -4.67
N LEU A 221 26.58 -20.13 -3.75
CA LEU A 221 26.37 -20.00 -2.31
C LEU A 221 27.18 -18.85 -1.69
N ASP A 222 28.46 -18.72 -2.07
CA ASP A 222 29.38 -17.75 -1.49
C ASP A 222 28.98 -16.31 -1.80
N THR A 223 28.54 -16.05 -3.03
CA THR A 223 27.99 -14.75 -3.46
C THR A 223 26.77 -14.36 -2.61
N VAL A 224 25.89 -15.33 -2.31
CA VAL A 224 24.70 -15.09 -1.49
C VAL A 224 25.06 -14.86 -0.02
N LYS A 225 26.02 -15.63 0.53
CA LYS A 225 26.55 -15.41 1.88
C LYS A 225 27.11 -14.01 2.04
N GLU A 226 27.99 -13.59 1.14
CA GLU A 226 28.62 -12.27 1.15
C GLU A 226 27.56 -11.16 1.11
N PHE A 227 26.56 -11.31 0.24
CA PHE A 227 25.46 -10.35 0.13
C PHE A 227 24.64 -10.24 1.43
N LEU A 228 24.34 -11.38 2.07
CA LEU A 228 23.56 -11.39 3.32
C LEU A 228 24.35 -10.78 4.49
N LEU A 229 25.65 -11.09 4.60
CA LEU A 229 26.57 -10.48 5.56
C LEU A 229 26.67 -8.97 5.34
N GLN A 230 26.88 -8.52 4.09
CA GLN A 230 26.94 -7.10 3.76
C GLN A 230 25.63 -6.38 4.14
N LYS A 231 24.47 -7.02 3.91
CA LYS A 231 23.17 -6.48 4.28
C LYS A 231 22.99 -6.39 5.80
N GLN A 232 23.51 -7.35 6.56
CA GLN A 232 23.50 -7.31 8.02
C GLN A 232 24.39 -6.18 8.55
N GLN A 233 25.62 -6.07 8.06
CA GLN A 233 26.54 -4.97 8.41
C GLN A 233 25.93 -3.59 8.10
N ARG A 234 25.24 -3.45 6.96
CA ARG A 234 24.52 -2.20 6.63
C ARG A 234 23.40 -1.88 7.63
N LYS A 235 22.70 -2.89 8.16
CA LYS A 235 21.67 -2.68 9.19
C LYS A 235 22.29 -2.30 10.53
N GLU A 236 23.42 -2.89 10.89
CA GLU A 236 24.15 -2.57 12.12
C GLU A 236 24.75 -1.16 12.06
N LYS A 237 25.38 -0.78 10.94
CA LYS A 237 25.82 0.60 10.68
C LYS A 237 24.66 1.59 10.79
N LYS A 238 23.52 1.29 10.16
CA LYS A 238 22.31 2.14 10.28
C LYS A 238 21.77 2.23 11.71
N LYS A 239 21.96 1.20 12.55
CA LYS A 239 21.58 1.28 13.96
C LYS A 239 22.52 2.18 14.77
N CYS A 240 23.81 2.16 14.48
CA CYS A 240 24.80 3.06 15.09
C CYS A 240 24.63 4.51 14.62
N ASP A 241 24.27 4.72 13.36
CA ASP A 241 24.04 6.07 12.81
C ASP A 241 22.71 6.69 13.28
N TYR A 242 21.77 5.88 13.81
CA TYR A 242 20.52 6.37 14.39
C TYR A 242 20.68 7.07 15.74
N SER A 243 21.92 7.20 16.25
CA SER A 243 22.26 8.07 17.37
C SER A 243 22.53 9.52 16.95
N SER A 244 22.43 9.87 15.65
CA SER A 244 22.47 11.27 15.20
C SER A 244 21.54 11.49 14.00
N PRO A 245 20.54 12.39 14.10
CA PRO A 245 19.65 12.66 12.98
C PRO A 245 20.39 13.51 11.93
N ARG A 246 20.83 12.90 10.82
CA ARG A 246 21.21 13.63 9.59
C ARG A 246 19.97 13.78 8.70
N GLU A 247 19.37 14.96 8.75
CA GLU A 247 18.19 15.37 7.96
C GLU A 247 18.52 15.90 6.55
N ASP A 248 19.79 15.89 6.13
CA ASP A 248 20.19 16.60 4.90
C ASP A 248 20.03 15.78 3.61
N ASP A 249 20.14 14.46 3.63
CA ASP A 249 20.18 13.67 2.39
C ASP A 249 18.80 13.48 1.71
N GLU A 250 17.69 13.51 2.47
CA GLU A 250 16.35 13.30 1.89
C GLU A 250 15.76 14.59 1.28
N LYS A 251 16.15 15.76 1.80
CA LYS A 251 15.78 17.07 1.23
C LYS A 251 16.45 17.27 -0.13
N ASP A 252 17.69 16.83 -0.29
CA ASP A 252 18.44 16.99 -1.54
C ASP A 252 17.88 16.10 -2.65
N HIS A 253 17.53 14.84 -2.39
CA HIS A 253 16.89 14.01 -3.41
C HIS A 253 15.54 14.55 -3.91
N ARG A 254 14.74 15.19 -3.03
CA ARG A 254 13.46 15.81 -3.45
C ARG A 254 13.69 17.11 -4.22
N LYS A 255 14.64 17.95 -3.81
CA LYS A 255 15.03 19.16 -4.56
C LYS A 255 15.58 18.80 -5.94
N GLN A 256 16.46 17.81 -6.02
CA GLN A 256 17.06 17.35 -7.27
C GLN A 256 16.01 16.75 -8.22
N LYS A 257 15.02 16.01 -7.69
CA LYS A 257 13.89 15.51 -8.48
C LYS A 257 12.98 16.63 -8.98
N LYS A 258 12.73 17.66 -8.17
CA LYS A 258 11.90 18.82 -8.56
C LYS A 258 12.62 19.69 -9.60
N ALA A 259 13.93 19.90 -9.45
CA ALA A 259 14.75 20.59 -10.45
C ALA A 259 14.81 19.83 -11.78
N ARG A 260 14.96 18.50 -11.76
CA ARG A 260 14.93 17.67 -12.98
C ARG A 260 13.59 17.71 -13.70
N MET A 261 12.48 17.79 -12.97
CA MET A 261 11.14 17.96 -13.57
C MET A 261 10.91 19.39 -14.11
N ALA A 262 11.55 20.40 -13.52
CA ALA A 262 11.46 21.79 -13.98
C ALA A 262 12.26 22.04 -15.26
N ASN A 263 13.29 21.23 -15.53
CA ASN A 263 14.14 21.35 -16.71
C ASN A 263 13.68 20.47 -17.89
N MET A 264 12.46 19.92 -17.85
CA MET A 264 11.93 19.14 -18.97
C MET A 264 11.48 20.05 -20.10
N SER A 265 11.78 19.68 -21.34
CA SER A 265 11.31 20.42 -22.51
C SER A 265 9.77 20.40 -22.57
N SER A 266 9.19 21.40 -23.25
CA SER A 266 7.75 21.39 -23.57
C SER A 266 7.37 20.12 -24.34
N ASP A 267 8.25 19.67 -25.25
CA ASP A 267 8.04 18.48 -26.07
C ASP A 267 8.05 17.20 -25.23
N ASP A 268 8.95 17.12 -24.24
CA ASP A 268 9.02 15.98 -23.29
C ASP A 268 7.73 15.83 -22.48
N LEU A 269 7.15 16.97 -22.08
CA LEU A 269 5.88 16.99 -21.36
C LEU A 269 4.72 16.56 -22.25
N GLU A 270 4.75 16.93 -23.53
CA GLU A 270 3.76 16.53 -24.53
C GLU A 270 3.85 15.03 -24.85
N HIS A 271 5.05 14.52 -25.10
CA HIS A 271 5.32 13.09 -25.27
C HIS A 271 4.83 12.26 -24.08
N LEU A 272 5.08 12.72 -22.85
CA LEU A 272 4.59 12.03 -21.65
C LEU A 272 3.07 12.07 -21.50
N LYS A 273 2.40 13.12 -21.99
CA LYS A 273 0.93 13.17 -22.01
C LYS A 273 0.38 12.15 -23.01
N GLN A 274 0.95 12.10 -24.21
CA GLN A 274 0.55 11.15 -25.26
C GLN A 274 0.76 9.69 -24.80
N LEU A 275 1.91 9.38 -24.20
CA LEU A 275 2.21 8.05 -23.65
C LEU A 275 1.26 7.66 -22.52
N ARG A 276 0.89 8.59 -21.64
CA ARG A 276 -0.12 8.32 -20.61
C ARG A 276 -1.50 8.06 -21.18
N ALA A 277 -1.88 8.75 -22.25
CA ALA A 277 -3.17 8.55 -22.91
C ALA A 277 -3.30 7.12 -23.46
N VAL A 278 -2.19 6.50 -23.88
CA VAL A 278 -2.17 5.10 -24.32
C VAL A 278 -1.90 4.09 -23.20
N GLY A 279 -1.82 4.55 -21.95
CA GLY A 279 -1.73 3.71 -20.75
C GLY A 279 -0.32 3.41 -20.28
N VAL A 280 0.71 4.08 -20.81
CA VAL A 280 2.07 3.98 -20.28
C VAL A 280 2.14 4.79 -18.97
N HIS A 281 2.40 4.10 -17.87
CA HIS A 281 2.49 4.70 -16.53
C HIS A 281 3.85 4.37 -15.91
N GLY A 282 4.46 5.34 -15.23
CA GLY A 282 5.77 5.15 -14.61
C GLY A 282 6.46 6.45 -14.22
N ASN A 283 7.75 6.37 -13.89
CA ASN A 283 8.54 7.54 -13.58
C ASN A 283 8.88 8.28 -14.90
N PRO A 284 8.40 9.53 -15.09
CA PRO A 284 8.52 10.25 -16.36
C PRO A 284 9.97 10.40 -16.84
N ILE A 285 10.93 10.58 -15.94
CA ILE A 285 12.35 10.69 -16.28
C ILE A 285 12.89 9.38 -16.85
N LYS A 286 12.48 8.24 -16.28
CA LYS A 286 12.91 6.92 -16.79
C LYS A 286 12.28 6.63 -18.14
N ILE A 287 11.02 6.99 -18.32
CA ILE A 287 10.30 6.80 -19.59
C ILE A 287 11.00 7.58 -20.71
N LEU A 288 11.28 8.86 -20.48
CA LEU A 288 11.98 9.70 -21.45
C LEU A 288 13.42 9.25 -21.69
N LYS A 289 14.12 8.82 -20.64
CA LYS A 289 15.47 8.27 -20.78
C LYS A 289 15.49 7.06 -21.70
N ILE A 290 14.56 6.12 -21.53
CA ILE A 290 14.44 4.94 -22.40
C ILE A 290 14.13 5.37 -23.84
N LEU A 291 13.21 6.32 -24.02
CA LEU A 291 12.85 6.82 -25.35
C LEU A 291 14.02 7.50 -26.07
N HIS A 292 14.74 8.38 -25.36
CA HIS A 292 15.78 9.22 -25.95
C HIS A 292 17.13 8.52 -26.04
N GLU A 293 17.49 7.67 -25.08
CA GLU A 293 18.82 7.04 -25.01
C GLU A 293 18.81 5.58 -25.49
N GLU A 294 17.76 4.80 -25.23
CA GLU A 294 17.77 3.35 -25.48
C GLU A 294 17.06 2.95 -26.77
N CYS A 295 15.96 3.62 -27.12
CA CYS A 295 15.17 3.23 -28.28
C CYS A 295 15.49 4.04 -29.53
N ASN A 296 15.90 5.31 -29.39
CA ASN A 296 16.08 6.25 -30.51
C ASN A 296 14.87 6.31 -31.49
N ASP A 297 13.73 5.78 -31.03
CA ASP A 297 12.50 5.64 -31.78
C ASP A 297 11.69 6.94 -31.61
N SER A 298 10.93 7.33 -32.63
CA SER A 298 9.97 8.42 -32.43
C SER A 298 8.92 8.00 -31.40
N VAL A 299 8.42 8.98 -30.64
CA VAL A 299 7.36 8.74 -29.63
C VAL A 299 6.11 8.13 -30.29
N GLU A 300 5.83 8.52 -31.52
CA GLU A 300 4.74 7.99 -32.35
C GLU A 300 4.92 6.49 -32.61
N LEU A 301 6.14 6.05 -32.97
CA LEU A 301 6.45 4.64 -33.18
C LEU A 301 6.29 3.82 -31.90
N THR A 302 6.70 4.38 -30.76
CA THR A 302 6.54 3.73 -29.45
C THR A 302 5.07 3.60 -29.06
N ILE A 303 4.28 4.65 -29.30
CA ILE A 303 2.82 4.63 -29.08
C ILE A 303 2.17 3.54 -29.92
N GLU A 304 2.56 3.42 -31.19
CA GLU A 304 1.99 2.44 -32.10
C GLU A 304 2.34 0.99 -31.70
N LYS A 305 3.60 0.72 -31.32
CA LYS A 305 4.00 -0.57 -30.73
C LYS A 305 3.16 -0.94 -29.51
N PHE A 306 2.88 0.02 -28.63
CA PHE A 306 2.03 -0.22 -27.45
C PHE A 306 0.57 -0.53 -27.82
N ARG A 307 0.01 0.13 -28.83
CA ARG A 307 -1.35 -0.15 -29.33
C ARG A 307 -1.43 -1.57 -29.90
N GLN A 308 -0.49 -1.93 -30.77
CA GLN A 308 -0.41 -3.27 -31.37
C GLN A 308 -0.30 -4.36 -30.30
N HIS A 309 0.59 -4.18 -29.32
CA HIS A 309 0.73 -5.14 -28.22
C HIS A 309 -0.56 -5.25 -27.37
N LYS A 310 -1.27 -4.14 -27.14
CA LYS A 310 -2.56 -4.15 -26.44
C LYS A 310 -3.63 -4.89 -27.21
N GLU A 311 -3.70 -4.71 -28.54
CA GLU A 311 -4.63 -5.45 -29.39
C GLU A 311 -4.30 -6.93 -29.46
N GLN A 312 -3.02 -7.29 -29.59
CA GLN A 312 -2.56 -8.68 -29.59
C GLN A 312 -3.00 -9.40 -28.31
N ARG A 313 -2.74 -8.80 -27.14
CA ARG A 313 -3.21 -9.36 -25.86
C ARG A 313 -4.72 -9.51 -25.78
N LYS A 314 -5.47 -8.60 -26.43
CA LYS A 314 -6.94 -8.70 -26.50
C LYS A 314 -7.36 -9.92 -27.33
N ARG A 315 -6.74 -10.13 -28.51
CA ARG A 315 -6.99 -11.30 -29.37
C ARG A 315 -6.64 -12.61 -28.66
N GLU A 316 -5.48 -12.68 -28.02
CA GLU A 316 -5.07 -13.86 -27.22
C GLU A 316 -6.06 -14.17 -26.08
N CYS A 317 -6.61 -13.13 -25.43
CA CYS A 317 -7.65 -13.33 -24.42
C CYS A 317 -8.97 -13.81 -25.01
N GLU A 318 -9.38 -13.31 -26.18
CA GLU A 318 -10.60 -13.74 -26.89
C GLU A 318 -10.49 -15.18 -27.41
N GLU A 319 -9.32 -15.59 -27.89
CA GLU A 319 -9.05 -16.98 -28.33
C GLU A 319 -9.06 -17.95 -27.16
N ARG A 320 -8.53 -17.58 -26.00
CA ARG A 320 -8.56 -18.42 -24.78
C ARG A 320 -9.96 -18.63 -24.19
N LEU A 321 -10.94 -17.84 -24.62
CA LEU A 321 -12.33 -17.94 -24.17
C LEU A 321 -13.21 -18.76 -25.12
N LYS A 322 -12.68 -19.17 -26.28
CA LYS A 322 -13.34 -20.08 -27.23
C LYS A 322 -12.95 -21.52 -26.95
#